data_AF-A0A2E5YA41-F1
#
_entry.id   AF-A0A2E5YA41-F1
#
_cell.length_a   1.000
_cell.length_b   1.000
_cell.length_c   1.000
_cell.angle_alpha   90.00
_cell.angle_beta   90.00
_cell.angle_gamma   90.00
#
_symmetry.space_group_name_H-M   'P 1'
#
loop_
_entity.id
_entity.type
_entity.pdbx_description
1 polymer ?
#
loop_
_entity_poly.entity_id
_entity_poly.type
_entity_poly.pdbx_seq_one_letter_code
_entity_poly.pdbx_strand_id
1 'polypeptide(L)'
;MSNILVVSLDFDGCLFNSKYFEKIKDVSNSQFKDNVQYEAISDTNKDFLEMLRNKSNGYRNFYTLIGSNRQSIYLDYYNSINQLTSGSCFRVIQSISDYIGATFDPMLLADLANHQAIGRNISIAQVFFEKDRPVYQNSPRINLEIHPAKIDEYKILLIYAQVHRMASMHPDDTITFEFYDDRDKDILKNLHEFYKKYSHLIPTNVTLNLNQYDGEKESSLKYSLTGTGAIDTDYAETYRNMAENSKETSQSGYDRYHPQRLLSGLNQLSFVEDCIKTFEEKLDVKLKENTSSCNFLMHDLRRRLEQEVNRYIQLPNKDKMNLSTAERFQKNCVSHIQKIEKQLDTQNSWKPFLKNMALMLFVISAPCAVYSLGTRAFQGHYAFFHKPTSDATLLEIKQNIAKPIANQTV
;
A
#
# COMPACT_ATOMS: atom_id res chain seq x y z
N MET A 1 -10.02 -8.97 -24.96
CA MET A 1 -9.56 -8.01 -23.93
C MET A 1 -10.16 -6.66 -24.28
N SER A 2 -11.00 -6.12 -23.41
CA SER A 2 -11.50 -4.76 -23.58
C SER A 2 -10.58 -3.79 -22.85
N ASN A 3 -10.59 -2.53 -23.26
CA ASN A 3 -9.83 -1.49 -22.56
C ASN A 3 -10.76 -0.72 -21.64
N ILE A 4 -10.36 -0.54 -20.39
CA ILE A 4 -11.06 0.25 -19.37
C ILE A 4 -10.23 1.51 -19.12
N LEU A 5 -10.88 2.67 -19.14
CA LEU A 5 -10.28 3.91 -18.68
C LEU A 5 -10.77 4.20 -17.27
N VAL A 6 -9.85 4.51 -16.37
CA VAL A 6 -10.17 4.92 -15.01
C VAL A 6 -9.49 6.25 -14.77
N VAL A 7 -10.22 7.24 -14.28
CA VAL A 7 -9.71 8.58 -13.98
C VAL A 7 -9.98 8.90 -12.50
N SER A 8 -8.91 9.04 -11.72
CA SER A 8 -8.97 9.39 -10.30
C SER A 8 -8.52 10.84 -10.12
N LEU A 9 -9.44 11.69 -9.67
CA LEU A 9 -9.31 13.15 -9.71
C LEU A 9 -9.04 13.73 -8.31
N ASP A 10 -7.91 14.39 -8.13
CA ASP A 10 -7.76 15.29 -6.99
C ASP A 10 -8.64 16.55 -7.15
N PHE A 11 -8.95 17.16 -6.01
CA PHE A 11 -9.78 18.36 -5.94
C PHE A 11 -8.97 19.56 -5.47
N ASP A 12 -8.41 19.51 -4.27
CA ASP A 12 -7.68 20.64 -3.69
C ASP A 12 -6.43 20.96 -4.51
N GLY A 13 -6.32 22.18 -5.08
CA GLY A 13 -5.22 22.57 -5.97
C GLY A 13 -5.37 22.10 -7.42
N CYS A 14 -6.11 21.01 -7.64
CA CYS A 14 -6.36 20.39 -8.95
C CYS A 14 -7.67 20.93 -9.59
N LEU A 15 -8.84 20.31 -9.38
CA LEU A 15 -10.11 20.85 -9.89
C LEU A 15 -10.59 22.10 -9.16
N PHE A 16 -10.27 22.21 -7.87
CA PHE A 16 -10.39 23.41 -7.04
C PHE A 16 -9.07 24.20 -7.10
N ASN A 17 -8.67 24.59 -8.31
CA ASN A 17 -7.49 25.42 -8.55
C ASN A 17 -7.77 26.92 -8.30
N SER A 18 -6.75 27.75 -8.52
CA SER A 18 -6.82 29.20 -8.34
C SER A 18 -7.93 29.87 -9.17
N LYS A 19 -8.17 29.42 -10.42
CA LYS A 19 -9.23 29.97 -11.28
C LYS A 19 -10.62 29.66 -10.72
N TYR A 20 -10.79 28.45 -10.18
CA TYR A 20 -12.01 28.06 -9.47
C TYR A 20 -12.26 28.98 -8.28
N PHE A 21 -11.27 29.19 -7.40
CA PHE A 21 -11.41 30.05 -6.23
C PHE A 21 -11.73 31.51 -6.59
N GLU A 22 -11.08 32.06 -7.61
CA GLU A 22 -11.40 33.42 -8.09
C GLU A 22 -12.85 33.55 -8.56
N LYS A 23 -13.43 32.47 -9.09
CA LYS A 23 -14.82 32.45 -9.57
C LYS A 23 -15.84 32.37 -8.43
N ILE A 24 -15.49 31.71 -7.32
CA ILE A 24 -16.40 31.51 -6.18
C ILE A 24 -16.15 32.49 -5.02
N LYS A 25 -15.18 33.40 -5.12
CA LYS A 25 -14.78 34.29 -4.00
C LYS A 25 -15.92 35.14 -3.42
N ASP A 26 -16.89 35.50 -4.25
CA ASP A 26 -18.05 36.31 -3.83
C ASP A 26 -19.30 35.45 -3.50
N VAL A 27 -19.18 34.13 -3.60
CA VAL A 27 -20.26 33.19 -3.27
C VAL A 27 -20.24 32.91 -1.78
N SER A 28 -21.28 33.34 -1.08
CA SER A 28 -21.42 33.02 0.35
C SER A 28 -21.67 31.52 0.58
N ASN A 29 -21.25 30.99 1.73
CA ASN A 29 -21.45 29.57 2.08
C ASN A 29 -22.91 29.09 2.04
N SER A 30 -23.87 29.99 2.29
CA SER A 30 -25.30 29.71 2.19
C SER A 30 -25.81 29.65 0.74
N GLN A 31 -24.99 30.09 -0.23
CA GLN A 31 -25.29 30.08 -1.67
C GLN A 31 -24.55 28.96 -2.43
N PHE A 32 -23.68 28.19 -1.78
CA PHE A 32 -23.11 26.97 -2.37
C PHE A 32 -24.22 25.93 -2.58
N LYS A 33 -24.82 25.97 -3.77
CA LYS A 33 -25.70 24.93 -4.35
C LYS A 33 -24.92 24.10 -5.37
N ASP A 34 -25.39 22.89 -5.67
CA ASP A 34 -24.76 21.93 -6.61
C ASP A 34 -24.37 22.62 -7.92
N ASN A 35 -25.31 23.40 -8.46
CA ASN A 35 -25.22 24.10 -9.73
C ASN A 35 -24.10 25.15 -9.71
N VAL A 36 -23.95 25.93 -8.64
CA VAL A 36 -22.94 26.99 -8.55
C VAL A 36 -21.53 26.40 -8.52
N GLN A 37 -21.34 25.34 -7.73
CA GLN A 37 -20.04 24.69 -7.62
C GLN A 37 -19.65 23.99 -8.91
N TYR A 38 -20.59 23.25 -9.51
CA TYR A 38 -20.37 22.58 -10.79
C TYR A 38 -20.11 23.58 -11.93
N GLU A 39 -20.89 24.66 -12.04
CA GLU A 39 -20.69 25.70 -13.05
C GLU A 39 -19.30 26.32 -12.93
N ALA A 40 -18.86 26.61 -11.70
CA ALA A 40 -17.52 27.12 -11.48
C ALA A 40 -16.45 26.14 -11.97
N ILE A 41 -16.53 24.85 -11.59
CA ILE A 41 -15.59 23.81 -12.03
C ILE A 41 -15.62 23.65 -13.55
N SER A 42 -16.82 23.51 -14.13
CA SER A 42 -17.03 23.29 -15.56
C SER A 42 -16.41 24.42 -16.37
N ASP A 43 -16.55 25.66 -15.93
CA ASP A 43 -16.01 26.80 -16.65
C ASP A 43 -14.50 26.95 -16.49
N THR A 44 -13.95 26.68 -15.31
CA THR A 44 -12.52 26.87 -15.06
C THR A 44 -11.67 25.69 -15.52
N ASN A 45 -12.27 24.51 -15.69
CA ASN A 45 -11.60 23.27 -16.10
C ASN A 45 -12.13 22.72 -17.43
N LYS A 46 -12.85 23.54 -18.21
CA LYS A 46 -13.55 23.11 -19.43
C LYS A 46 -12.67 22.29 -20.38
N ASP A 47 -11.52 22.84 -20.75
CA ASP A 47 -10.60 22.21 -21.71
C ASP A 47 -10.08 20.85 -21.20
N PHE A 48 -9.81 20.75 -19.90
CA PHE A 48 -9.40 19.51 -19.25
C PHE A 48 -10.52 18.47 -19.25
N LEU A 49 -11.75 18.86 -18.89
CA LEU A 49 -12.89 17.94 -18.89
C LEU A 49 -13.26 17.48 -20.31
N GLU A 50 -13.17 18.36 -21.30
CA GLU A 50 -13.33 17.99 -22.71
C GLU A 50 -12.23 17.04 -23.19
N MET A 51 -10.98 17.26 -22.77
CA MET A 51 -9.88 16.34 -23.03
C MET A 51 -10.16 14.94 -22.44
N LEU A 52 -10.61 14.84 -21.18
CA LEU A 52 -10.96 13.56 -20.56
C LEU A 52 -12.10 12.85 -21.31
N ARG A 53 -13.15 13.60 -21.66
CA ARG A 53 -14.27 13.09 -22.45
C ARG A 53 -13.80 12.53 -23.78
N ASN A 54 -12.95 13.27 -24.50
CA ASN A 54 -12.42 12.84 -25.79
C ASN A 54 -11.47 11.63 -25.65
N LYS A 55 -10.71 11.54 -24.56
CA LYS A 55 -9.81 10.43 -24.27
C LYS A 55 -10.55 9.09 -24.06
N SER A 56 -11.81 9.14 -23.64
CA SER A 56 -12.64 7.94 -23.49
C SER A 56 -12.96 7.25 -24.83
N ASN A 57 -12.81 7.96 -25.96
CA ASN A 57 -13.02 7.40 -27.30
C ASN A 57 -12.01 6.27 -27.58
N GLY A 58 -12.47 5.03 -27.51
CA GLY A 58 -11.63 3.82 -27.66
C GLY A 58 -11.59 2.92 -26.43
N TYR A 59 -12.20 3.34 -25.33
CA TYR A 59 -12.41 2.51 -24.15
C TYR A 59 -13.84 1.98 -24.11
N ARG A 60 -14.00 0.73 -23.64
CA ARG A 60 -15.32 0.10 -23.51
C ARG A 60 -16.08 0.67 -22.33
N ASN A 61 -15.39 0.81 -21.20
CA ASN A 61 -15.93 1.43 -19.99
C ASN A 61 -15.00 2.55 -19.56
N PHE A 62 -15.60 3.57 -18.97
CA PHE A 62 -14.91 4.74 -18.44
C PHE A 62 -15.42 5.03 -17.04
N TYR A 63 -14.52 5.04 -16.05
CA TYR A 63 -14.83 5.27 -14.64
C TYR A 63 -14.15 6.52 -14.10
N THR A 64 -14.82 7.17 -13.16
CA THR A 64 -14.27 8.27 -12.36
C THR A 64 -14.24 7.89 -10.88
N LEU A 65 -13.19 8.32 -10.19
CA LEU A 65 -13.04 8.19 -8.75
C LEU A 65 -12.58 9.51 -8.12
N ILE A 66 -12.73 9.61 -6.80
CA ILE A 66 -12.16 10.71 -6.02
C ILE A 66 -10.71 10.36 -5.68
N GLY A 67 -9.77 11.05 -6.33
CA GLY A 67 -8.32 10.98 -6.12
C GLY A 67 -7.79 11.94 -5.05
N SER A 68 -8.69 12.53 -4.26
CA SER A 68 -8.35 13.47 -3.20
C SER A 68 -8.28 12.83 -1.82
N ASN A 69 -7.55 13.44 -0.88
CA ASN A 69 -7.55 13.03 0.53
C ASN A 69 -8.89 13.28 1.25
N ARG A 70 -9.87 13.88 0.57
CA ARG A 70 -11.28 13.97 0.98
C ARG A 70 -11.97 12.60 0.93
N GLN A 71 -11.48 11.65 1.72
CA GLN A 71 -11.90 10.23 1.69
C GLN A 71 -12.93 9.85 2.77
N SER A 72 -13.51 10.85 3.45
CA SER A 72 -14.59 10.66 4.42
C SER A 72 -15.43 11.94 4.49
N ILE A 73 -16.66 11.83 5.01
CA ILE A 73 -17.52 13.00 5.25
C ILE A 73 -16.81 14.06 6.11
N TYR A 74 -16.07 13.61 7.13
CA TYR A 74 -15.29 14.51 7.99
C TYR A 74 -14.19 15.25 7.22
N LEU A 75 -13.39 14.52 6.43
CA LEU A 75 -12.26 15.10 5.70
C LEU A 75 -12.75 16.01 4.58
N ASP A 76 -13.81 15.64 3.86
CA ASP A 76 -14.43 16.51 2.87
C ASP A 76 -14.99 17.78 3.52
N TYR A 77 -15.72 17.65 4.64
CA TYR A 77 -16.19 18.81 5.40
C TYR A 77 -15.04 19.72 5.83
N TYR A 78 -14.05 19.16 6.54
CA TYR A 78 -12.92 19.91 7.09
C TYR A 78 -12.19 20.72 6.00
N ASN A 79 -11.94 20.11 4.84
CA ASN A 79 -11.30 20.79 3.72
C ASN A 79 -12.24 21.76 2.99
N SER A 80 -13.55 21.50 2.98
CA SER A 80 -14.55 22.40 2.41
C SER A 80 -14.67 23.73 3.15
N ILE A 81 -14.43 23.77 4.48
CA ILE A 81 -14.62 24.98 5.30
C ILE A 81 -13.33 25.69 5.69
N ASN A 82 -12.26 24.97 6.04
CA ASN A 82 -11.12 25.57 6.75
C ASN A 82 -10.06 26.15 5.82
N GLN A 83 -10.02 25.75 4.54
CA GLN A 83 -8.91 26.10 3.66
C GLN A 83 -9.16 27.25 2.70
N LEU A 84 -10.41 27.53 2.25
CA LEU A 84 -10.80 28.69 1.42
C LEU A 84 -12.30 28.65 0.99
N THR A 85 -13.15 27.94 1.74
CA THR A 85 -14.55 27.67 1.31
C THR A 85 -14.65 27.08 -0.09
N SER A 86 -13.93 25.97 -0.32
CA SER A 86 -13.88 25.28 -1.61
C SER A 86 -15.14 24.50 -1.96
N GLY A 87 -16.03 24.27 -1.00
CA GLY A 87 -17.18 23.36 -1.15
C GLY A 87 -16.80 21.88 -1.06
N SER A 88 -17.77 21.00 -1.31
CA SER A 88 -17.62 19.54 -1.18
C SER A 88 -17.30 18.90 -2.53
N CYS A 89 -16.36 17.95 -2.57
CA CYS A 89 -16.13 17.17 -3.80
C CYS A 89 -17.24 16.12 -4.01
N PHE A 90 -17.86 15.62 -2.94
CA PHE A 90 -18.93 14.62 -3.00
C PHE A 90 -20.19 15.15 -3.68
N ARG A 91 -20.38 16.47 -3.67
CA ARG A 91 -21.51 17.14 -4.30
C ARG A 91 -21.39 17.24 -5.83
N VAL A 92 -20.16 17.37 -6.34
CA VAL A 92 -19.90 17.70 -7.75
C VAL A 92 -19.38 16.53 -8.58
N ILE A 93 -18.79 15.50 -7.94
CA ILE A 93 -18.15 14.41 -8.67
C ILE A 93 -19.11 13.66 -9.60
N GLN A 94 -20.38 13.48 -9.21
CA GLN A 94 -21.37 12.85 -10.07
C GLN A 94 -21.61 13.69 -11.33
N SER A 95 -21.85 14.99 -11.18
CA SER A 95 -22.06 15.90 -12.32
C SER A 95 -20.85 15.96 -13.25
N ILE A 96 -19.63 15.94 -12.70
CA ILE A 96 -18.38 15.85 -13.49
C ILE A 96 -18.34 14.55 -14.28
N SER A 97 -18.70 13.43 -13.64
CA SER A 97 -18.71 12.10 -14.26
C SER A 97 -19.72 12.03 -15.39
N ASP A 98 -20.93 12.52 -15.17
CA ASP A 98 -21.99 12.58 -16.16
C ASP A 98 -21.57 13.44 -17.37
N TYR A 99 -20.94 14.59 -17.12
CA TYR A 99 -20.46 15.50 -18.18
C TYR A 99 -19.42 14.86 -19.10
N ILE A 100 -18.46 14.13 -18.52
CA ILE A 100 -17.39 13.47 -19.29
C ILE A 100 -17.80 12.09 -19.84
N GLY A 101 -19.01 11.61 -19.52
CA GLY A 101 -19.51 10.31 -19.96
C GLY A 101 -18.90 9.12 -19.19
N ALA A 102 -18.49 9.33 -17.95
CA ALA A 102 -17.93 8.30 -17.08
C ALA A 102 -18.98 7.78 -16.07
N THR A 103 -18.80 6.52 -15.65
CA THR A 103 -19.51 5.96 -14.50
C THR A 103 -18.75 6.31 -13.22
N PHE A 104 -19.39 7.02 -12.30
CA PHE A 104 -18.80 7.31 -11.00
C PHE A 104 -18.71 6.04 -10.14
N ASP A 105 -17.50 5.71 -9.67
CA ASP A 105 -17.30 4.70 -8.64
C ASP A 105 -17.20 5.39 -7.26
N PRO A 106 -18.14 5.12 -6.33
CA PRO A 106 -18.27 5.88 -5.10
C PRO A 106 -17.35 5.39 -3.97
N MET A 107 -16.34 4.55 -4.26
CA MET A 107 -15.47 4.01 -3.23
C MET A 107 -14.67 5.11 -2.53
N LEU A 108 -14.84 5.17 -1.21
CA LEU A 108 -14.02 5.96 -0.31
C LEU A 108 -13.23 5.05 0.63
N LEU A 109 -12.01 5.47 1.01
CA LEU A 109 -11.21 4.73 1.98
C LEU A 109 -11.90 4.60 3.35
N ALA A 110 -12.77 5.53 3.72
CA ALA A 110 -13.60 5.40 4.93
C ALA A 110 -14.54 4.20 4.89
N ASP A 111 -15.07 3.83 3.71
CA ASP A 111 -15.92 2.65 3.58
C ASP A 111 -15.11 1.40 3.90
N LEU A 112 -13.89 1.31 3.35
CA LEU A 112 -12.97 0.18 3.56
C LEU A 112 -12.48 0.10 5.00
N ALA A 113 -12.13 1.23 5.61
CA ALA A 113 -11.61 1.30 6.98
C ALA A 113 -12.63 0.80 8.01
N ASN A 114 -13.93 1.00 7.74
CA ASN A 114 -15.02 0.73 8.66
C ASN A 114 -15.81 -0.55 8.35
N HIS A 115 -15.33 -1.41 7.44
CA HIS A 115 -16.06 -2.60 6.96
C HIS A 115 -17.47 -2.27 6.43
N GLN A 116 -17.62 -1.11 5.79
CA GLN A 116 -18.89 -0.65 5.25
C GLN A 116 -19.03 -1.03 3.78
N ALA A 117 -20.29 -1.09 3.31
CA ALA A 117 -20.56 -1.20 1.89
C ALA A 117 -20.01 0.03 1.15
N ILE A 118 -19.43 -0.22 -0.02
CA ILE A 118 -18.84 0.81 -0.87
C ILE A 118 -19.90 1.84 -1.27
N GLY A 119 -19.56 3.13 -1.13
CA GLY A 119 -20.44 4.26 -1.42
C GLY A 119 -21.33 4.69 -0.27
N ARG A 120 -21.30 3.99 0.89
CA ARG A 120 -22.11 4.38 2.05
C ARG A 120 -21.82 5.81 2.51
N ASN A 121 -20.55 6.20 2.56
CA ASN A 121 -20.17 7.56 2.95
C ASN A 121 -20.68 8.63 1.96
N ILE A 122 -20.63 8.35 0.65
CA ILE A 122 -21.18 9.23 -0.39
C ILE A 122 -22.70 9.37 -0.23
N SER A 123 -23.43 8.25 -0.07
CA SER A 123 -24.89 8.30 0.07
C SER A 123 -25.33 9.08 1.31
N ILE A 124 -24.61 8.94 2.42
CA ILE A 124 -24.89 9.74 3.63
C ILE A 124 -24.63 11.23 3.37
N ALA A 125 -23.54 11.57 2.68
CA ALA A 125 -23.24 12.97 2.32
C ALA A 125 -24.33 13.58 1.44
N GLN A 126 -24.83 12.83 0.45
CA GLN A 126 -25.93 13.27 -0.43
C GLN A 126 -27.21 13.61 0.35
N VAL A 127 -27.59 12.81 1.34
CA VAL A 127 -28.74 13.10 2.22
C VAL A 127 -28.57 14.41 2.99
N PHE A 128 -27.33 14.80 3.33
CA PHE A 128 -27.07 16.09 3.96
C PHE A 128 -27.24 17.26 2.98
N PHE A 129 -26.87 17.07 1.71
CA PHE A 129 -27.02 18.08 0.66
C PHE A 129 -28.48 18.33 0.27
N GLU A 130 -29.31 17.29 0.20
CA GLU A 130 -30.74 17.38 -0.16
C GLU A 130 -31.56 18.20 0.84
N LYS A 131 -31.11 18.31 2.09
CA LYS A 131 -31.83 19.05 3.15
C LYS A 131 -31.60 20.57 3.08
N ASP A 132 -31.02 21.09 2.00
CA ASP A 132 -30.70 22.50 1.76
C ASP A 132 -29.95 23.15 2.94
N ARG A 133 -29.21 22.34 3.71
CA ARG A 133 -28.36 22.84 4.78
C ARG A 133 -27.14 23.45 4.11
N PRO A 134 -26.74 24.69 4.45
CA PRO A 134 -25.44 25.22 4.04
C PRO A 134 -24.40 24.18 4.39
N VAL A 135 -23.46 23.89 3.49
CA VAL A 135 -22.42 22.85 3.59
C VAL A 135 -22.09 22.53 5.06
N TYR A 136 -22.71 21.46 5.58
CA TYR A 136 -22.58 20.92 6.95
C TYR A 136 -22.90 21.85 8.15
N GLN A 137 -23.45 23.05 7.96
CA GLN A 137 -23.86 23.95 9.04
C GLN A 137 -25.11 23.40 9.77
N ASN A 138 -25.06 23.39 11.10
CA ASN A 138 -26.12 22.95 12.03
C ASN A 138 -26.41 21.44 12.09
N SER A 139 -25.49 20.55 11.68
CA SER A 139 -25.58 19.16 12.13
C SER A 139 -25.05 19.10 13.57
N PRO A 140 -25.91 18.91 14.60
CA PRO A 140 -25.49 18.90 15.99
C PRO A 140 -24.55 17.73 16.20
N ARG A 141 -23.24 17.96 16.08
CA ARG A 141 -22.21 16.91 16.03
C ARG A 141 -22.68 15.75 15.16
N ILE A 142 -22.35 15.74 13.86
CA ILE A 142 -22.25 14.43 13.17
C ILE A 142 -21.49 13.56 14.16
N ASN A 143 -22.15 12.55 14.74
CA ASN A 143 -21.51 11.72 15.73
C ASN A 143 -20.48 10.99 14.87
N LEU A 144 -19.24 11.48 14.88
CA LEU A 144 -18.11 11.08 14.04
C LEU A 144 -17.64 9.65 14.41
N GLU A 145 -18.58 8.78 14.80
CA GLU A 145 -18.42 7.34 14.89
C GLU A 145 -18.23 6.70 13.51
N ILE A 146 -18.30 7.50 12.43
CA ILE A 146 -17.67 7.16 11.16
C ILE A 146 -16.18 7.47 11.33
N HIS A 147 -15.37 6.46 11.67
CA HIS A 147 -13.93 6.66 11.83
C HIS A 147 -13.34 7.30 10.58
N PRO A 148 -12.40 8.26 10.74
CA PRO A 148 -11.78 8.92 9.61
C PRO A 148 -11.14 7.89 8.70
N ALA A 149 -11.20 8.15 7.39
CA ALA A 149 -10.39 7.42 6.44
C ALA A 149 -8.92 7.46 6.90
N LYS A 150 -8.24 6.32 6.82
CA LYS A 150 -6.80 6.27 7.04
C LYS A 150 -6.13 6.59 5.72
N ILE A 151 -5.61 7.80 5.62
CA ILE A 151 -5.01 8.37 4.41
C ILE A 151 -3.53 8.60 4.64
N ASP A 152 -2.67 8.33 3.67
CA ASP A 152 -1.27 8.75 3.72
C ASP A 152 -1.04 10.06 2.98
N GLU A 153 0.06 10.74 3.29
CA GLU A 153 0.39 12.04 2.72
C GLU A 153 0.53 12.01 1.19
N TYR A 154 0.97 10.87 0.64
CA TYR A 154 1.26 10.72 -0.79
C TYR A 154 0.19 9.94 -1.55
N LYS A 155 -0.94 9.58 -0.92
CA LYS A 155 -2.06 8.85 -1.54
C LYS A 155 -1.72 7.43 -2.03
N ILE A 156 -0.68 6.80 -1.47
CA ILE A 156 -0.32 5.40 -1.76
C ILE A 156 -1.47 4.46 -1.43
N LEU A 157 -2.07 4.58 -0.24
CA LEU A 157 -3.18 3.75 0.20
C LEU A 157 -4.40 3.93 -0.72
N LEU A 158 -4.64 5.15 -1.18
CA LEU A 158 -5.75 5.49 -2.07
C LEU A 158 -5.57 4.82 -3.43
N ILE A 159 -4.42 5.03 -4.07
CA ILE A 159 -4.14 4.44 -5.38
C ILE A 159 -4.17 2.92 -5.28
N TYR A 160 -3.53 2.33 -4.26
CA TYR A 160 -3.54 0.89 -4.03
C TYR A 160 -4.97 0.32 -3.99
N ALA A 161 -5.84 0.90 -3.17
CA ALA A 161 -7.22 0.43 -3.05
C ALA A 161 -8.00 0.59 -4.37
N GLN A 162 -7.81 1.72 -5.07
CA GLN A 162 -8.54 2.02 -6.32
C GLN A 162 -8.10 1.12 -7.48
N VAL A 163 -6.79 0.90 -7.67
CA VAL A 163 -6.30 0.04 -8.77
C VAL A 163 -6.74 -1.42 -8.56
N HIS A 164 -6.68 -1.92 -7.33
CA HIS A 164 -7.08 -3.29 -7.03
C HIS A 164 -8.59 -3.50 -7.08
N ARG A 165 -9.39 -2.49 -6.70
CA ARG A 165 -10.83 -2.51 -6.91
C ARG A 165 -11.18 -2.65 -8.39
N MET A 166 -10.60 -1.80 -9.23
CA MET A 166 -10.88 -1.79 -10.67
C MET A 166 -10.41 -3.09 -11.33
N ALA A 167 -9.22 -3.58 -10.97
CA ALA A 167 -8.73 -4.86 -11.45
C ALA A 167 -9.61 -6.04 -11.01
N SER A 168 -10.11 -6.03 -9.77
CA SER A 168 -11.02 -7.07 -9.28
C SER A 168 -12.38 -7.06 -9.98
N MET A 169 -12.89 -5.89 -10.36
CA MET A 169 -14.14 -5.75 -11.12
C MET A 169 -13.96 -6.13 -12.61
N HIS A 170 -12.74 -6.03 -13.12
CA HIS A 170 -12.40 -6.25 -14.54
C HIS A 170 -11.14 -7.11 -14.70
N PRO A 171 -11.13 -8.37 -14.23
CA PRO A 171 -9.91 -9.19 -14.16
C PRO A 171 -9.31 -9.56 -15.52
N ASP A 172 -10.13 -9.63 -16.57
CA ASP A 172 -9.74 -10.04 -17.93
C ASP A 172 -9.51 -8.86 -18.90
N ASP A 173 -9.71 -7.63 -18.43
CA ASP A 173 -9.56 -6.41 -19.22
C ASP A 173 -8.25 -5.70 -18.92
N THR A 174 -7.76 -4.92 -19.88
CA THR A 174 -6.64 -4.01 -19.69
C THR A 174 -7.15 -2.69 -19.15
N ILE A 175 -6.52 -2.17 -18.11
CA ILE A 175 -6.95 -0.96 -17.40
C ILE A 175 -5.88 0.13 -17.55
N THR A 176 -6.26 1.24 -18.17
CA THR A 176 -5.51 2.49 -18.10
C THR A 176 -6.02 3.28 -16.90
N PHE A 177 -5.20 3.40 -15.86
CA PHE A 177 -5.53 4.14 -14.64
C PHE A 177 -4.81 5.49 -14.65
N GLU A 178 -5.55 6.57 -14.82
CA GLU A 178 -5.06 7.94 -14.86
C GLU A 178 -5.31 8.63 -13.51
N PHE A 179 -4.26 8.93 -12.78
CA PHE A 179 -4.31 9.70 -11.54
C PHE A 179 -3.91 11.15 -11.82
N TYR A 180 -4.71 12.12 -11.36
CA TYR A 180 -4.48 13.56 -11.58
C TYR A 180 -4.32 14.30 -10.25
N ASP A 181 -3.24 15.06 -10.13
CA ASP A 181 -2.86 15.83 -8.93
C ASP A 181 -2.10 17.10 -9.34
N ASP A 182 -2.13 18.16 -8.56
CA ASP A 182 -1.39 19.39 -8.86
C ASP A 182 0.09 19.31 -8.44
N ARG A 183 0.42 18.46 -7.47
CA ARG A 183 1.72 18.45 -6.77
C ARG A 183 2.69 17.42 -7.33
N ASP A 184 3.42 17.80 -8.38
CA ASP A 184 4.43 16.94 -9.01
C ASP A 184 5.55 16.50 -8.05
N LYS A 185 6.27 17.46 -7.44
CA LYS A 185 7.47 17.18 -6.63
C LYS A 185 7.18 16.43 -5.33
N ASP A 186 6.01 16.65 -4.75
CA ASP A 186 5.67 16.16 -3.41
C ASP A 186 4.81 14.91 -3.44
N ILE A 187 3.88 14.78 -4.40
CA ILE A 187 2.96 13.65 -4.47
C ILE A 187 3.33 12.75 -5.64
N LEU A 188 3.27 13.25 -6.88
CA LEU A 188 3.44 12.41 -8.07
C LEU A 188 4.81 11.74 -8.14
N LYS A 189 5.88 12.47 -7.82
CA LYS A 189 7.24 11.92 -7.78
C LYS A 189 7.38 10.85 -6.70
N ASN A 190 6.84 11.07 -5.49
CA ASN A 190 6.91 10.10 -4.40
C ASN A 190 6.08 8.84 -4.71
N LEU A 191 4.91 9.00 -5.32
CA LEU A 191 4.12 7.90 -5.87
C LEU A 191 4.88 7.09 -6.92
N HIS A 192 5.53 7.78 -7.87
CA HIS A 192 6.34 7.14 -8.89
C HIS A 192 7.49 6.34 -8.27
N GLU A 193 8.27 6.94 -7.37
CA GLU A 193 9.39 6.27 -6.71
C GLU A 193 8.93 5.06 -5.89
N PHE A 194 7.80 5.18 -5.18
CA PHE A 194 7.21 4.08 -4.42
C PHE A 194 6.79 2.92 -5.34
N TYR A 195 5.91 3.17 -6.31
CA TYR A 195 5.40 2.10 -7.17
C TYR A 195 6.39 1.59 -8.19
N LYS A 196 7.42 2.36 -8.57
CA LYS A 196 8.56 1.85 -9.34
C LYS A 196 9.34 0.81 -8.53
N LYS A 197 9.53 1.07 -7.23
CA LYS A 197 10.21 0.13 -6.33
C LYS A 197 9.35 -1.08 -5.99
N TYR A 198 8.04 -0.89 -5.87
CA TYR A 198 7.07 -1.94 -5.49
C TYR A 198 6.02 -2.15 -6.59
N SER A 199 6.46 -2.39 -7.83
CA SER A 199 5.58 -2.50 -9.00
C SER A 199 4.63 -3.70 -8.94
N HIS A 200 4.93 -4.68 -8.09
CA HIS A 200 4.06 -5.82 -7.80
C HIS A 200 2.82 -5.45 -6.97
N LEU A 201 2.74 -4.22 -6.43
CA LEU A 201 1.54 -3.69 -5.79
C LEU A 201 0.56 -3.07 -6.79
N ILE A 202 0.88 -3.09 -8.09
CA ILE A 202 -0.03 -2.74 -9.17
C ILE A 202 -0.31 -4.03 -9.95
N PRO A 203 -1.57 -4.41 -10.15
CA PRO A 203 -1.92 -5.58 -10.95
C PRO A 203 -1.35 -5.54 -12.37
N THR A 204 -0.96 -6.70 -12.91
CA THR A 204 -0.40 -6.84 -14.27
C THR A 204 -1.31 -6.34 -15.38
N ASN A 205 -2.62 -6.30 -15.17
CA ASN A 205 -3.59 -5.77 -16.12
C ASN A 205 -3.80 -4.24 -15.99
N VAL A 206 -3.04 -3.54 -15.15
CA VAL A 206 -3.15 -2.10 -14.91
C VAL A 206 -1.88 -1.37 -15.35
N THR A 207 -2.06 -0.30 -16.13
CA THR A 207 -1.05 0.74 -16.34
C THR A 207 -1.45 1.99 -15.56
N LEU A 208 -0.63 2.39 -14.58
CA LEU A 208 -0.81 3.59 -13.78
C LEU A 208 -0.09 4.78 -14.43
N ASN A 209 -0.85 5.78 -14.83
CA ASN A 209 -0.38 7.05 -15.36
C ASN A 209 -0.57 8.15 -14.31
N LEU A 210 0.53 8.83 -13.96
CA LEU A 210 0.56 9.92 -13.00
C LEU A 210 0.66 11.23 -13.78
N ASN A 211 -0.40 12.04 -13.70
CA ASN A 211 -0.55 13.26 -14.47
C ASN A 211 -0.60 14.47 -13.54
N GLN A 212 0.11 15.52 -13.92
CA GLN A 212 0.00 16.81 -13.24
C GLN A 212 -1.13 17.64 -13.87
N TYR A 213 -2.01 18.17 -13.03
CA TYR A 213 -3.03 19.14 -13.39
C TYR A 213 -3.31 20.12 -12.23
N ASP A 214 -3.14 21.40 -12.47
CA ASP A 214 -3.25 22.50 -11.50
C ASP A 214 -4.17 23.63 -12.01
N GLY A 215 -5.05 23.32 -12.96
CA GLY A 215 -5.94 24.29 -13.61
C GLY A 215 -5.40 24.89 -14.90
N GLU A 216 -4.24 24.43 -15.39
CA GLU A 216 -3.76 24.74 -16.74
C GLU A 216 -4.66 24.15 -17.83
N LYS A 217 -4.44 24.54 -19.09
CA LYS A 217 -5.28 24.09 -20.20
C LYS A 217 -5.19 22.58 -20.43
N GLU A 218 -3.98 22.03 -20.32
CA GLU A 218 -3.70 20.62 -20.56
C GLU A 218 -3.02 20.02 -19.33
N SER A 219 -3.38 18.78 -19.02
CA SER A 219 -2.61 18.00 -18.05
C SER A 219 -1.30 17.49 -18.67
N SER A 220 -0.27 17.29 -17.85
CA SER A 220 0.99 16.70 -18.31
C SER A 220 1.22 15.33 -17.70
N LEU A 221 1.40 14.30 -18.53
CA LEU A 221 1.85 12.98 -18.08
C LEU A 221 3.28 13.10 -17.55
N LYS A 222 3.48 12.82 -16.26
CA LYS A 222 4.80 12.86 -15.62
C LYS A 222 5.46 11.49 -15.59
N TYR A 223 4.68 10.48 -15.22
CA TYR A 223 5.17 9.12 -15.02
C TYR A 223 4.15 8.09 -15.48
N SER A 224 4.64 6.96 -15.98
CA SER A 224 3.83 5.80 -16.35
C SER A 224 4.48 4.53 -15.81
N LEU A 225 3.67 3.66 -15.22
CA LEU A 225 4.10 2.42 -14.57
C LEU A 225 3.15 1.28 -14.95
N THR A 226 3.68 0.24 -15.58
CA THR A 226 2.93 -1.01 -15.79
C THR A 226 3.07 -1.91 -14.57
N GLY A 227 1.94 -2.42 -14.08
CA GLY A 227 1.94 -3.33 -12.94
C GLY A 227 2.59 -4.67 -13.23
N THR A 228 3.12 -5.30 -12.19
CA THR A 228 3.73 -6.64 -12.26
C THR A 228 3.10 -7.63 -11.29
N GLY A 229 2.09 -7.18 -10.54
CA GLY A 229 1.46 -7.92 -9.46
C GLY A 229 0.26 -8.77 -9.86
N ALA A 230 -0.13 -9.65 -8.95
CA ALA A 230 -1.44 -10.29 -9.00
C ALA A 230 -2.54 -9.31 -8.55
N ILE A 231 -3.78 -9.59 -8.97
CA ILE A 231 -4.95 -8.88 -8.46
C ILE A 231 -5.19 -9.33 -7.01
N ASP A 232 -5.00 -8.42 -6.06
CA ASP A 232 -5.50 -8.60 -4.69
C ASP A 232 -7.02 -8.45 -4.64
N THR A 233 -7.72 -9.58 -4.55
CA THR A 233 -9.19 -9.64 -4.41
C THR A 233 -9.67 -9.28 -3.01
N ASP A 234 -8.77 -9.20 -2.02
CA ASP A 234 -9.03 -8.82 -0.62
C ASP A 234 -8.39 -7.46 -0.29
N TYR A 235 -8.26 -6.59 -1.30
CA TYR A 235 -7.60 -5.29 -1.19
C TYR A 235 -8.12 -4.39 -0.06
N ALA A 236 -9.38 -4.57 0.34
CA ALA A 236 -9.95 -3.83 1.46
C ALA A 236 -9.30 -4.22 2.80
N GLU A 237 -9.03 -5.50 3.01
CA GLU A 237 -8.31 -6.00 4.18
C GLU A 237 -6.83 -5.63 4.10
N THR A 238 -6.21 -5.76 2.93
CA THR A 238 -4.81 -5.33 2.75
C THR A 238 -4.63 -3.84 3.00
N TYR A 239 -5.54 -2.99 2.51
CA TYR A 239 -5.59 -1.57 2.83
C TYR A 239 -5.65 -1.32 4.35
N ARG A 240 -6.56 -1.99 5.07
CA ARG A 240 -6.68 -1.85 6.53
C ARG A 240 -5.37 -2.20 7.23
N ASN A 241 -4.74 -3.31 6.82
CA ASN A 241 -3.48 -3.75 7.39
C ASN A 241 -2.31 -2.80 7.07
N MET A 242 -2.21 -2.31 5.84
CA MET A 242 -1.22 -1.28 5.47
C MET A 242 -1.42 -0.01 6.31
N ALA A 243 -2.68 0.40 6.48
CA ALA A 243 -3.03 1.59 7.23
C ALA A 243 -2.74 1.46 8.73
N GLU A 244 -3.07 0.32 9.38
CA GLU A 244 -2.72 0.10 10.79
C GLU A 244 -1.21 0.09 11.02
N ASN A 245 -0.46 -0.57 10.14
CA ASN A 245 0.99 -0.71 10.29
C ASN A 245 1.77 0.58 9.99
N SER A 246 1.17 1.53 9.27
CA SER A 246 1.79 2.82 8.97
C SER A 246 1.48 3.90 10.00
N LYS A 247 0.62 3.63 10.99
CA LYS A 247 0.27 4.58 12.04
C LYS A 247 1.50 4.99 12.87
N GLU A 248 1.91 6.25 12.76
CA GLU A 248 2.76 6.89 13.77
C GLU A 248 1.86 7.69 14.72
N THR A 249 1.89 7.32 16.01
CA THR A 249 1.25 8.10 17.07
C THR A 249 1.95 9.45 17.16
N SER A 250 1.38 10.49 16.57
CA SER A 250 1.84 11.85 16.77
C SER A 250 1.28 12.41 18.08
N GLN A 251 2.06 13.23 18.79
CA GLN A 251 1.59 13.95 19.98
C GLN A 251 0.47 14.96 19.67
N SER A 252 0.21 15.27 18.39
CA SER A 252 -0.78 16.26 17.94
C SER A 252 -2.16 15.67 17.61
N GLY A 253 -2.38 14.36 17.81
CA GLY A 253 -3.68 13.73 17.57
C GLY A 253 -4.07 13.54 16.09
N TYR A 254 -3.14 13.79 15.16
CA TYR A 254 -3.29 13.47 13.74
C TYR A 254 -2.36 12.30 13.39
N ASP A 255 -2.92 11.16 13.03
CA ASP A 255 -2.14 10.01 12.58
C ASP A 255 -1.43 10.39 11.27
N ARG A 256 -0.09 10.35 11.25
CA ARG A 256 0.71 10.45 10.01
C ARG A 256 1.11 9.05 9.59
N TYR A 257 1.04 8.79 8.29
CA TYR A 257 1.33 7.47 7.73
C TYR A 257 2.58 7.54 6.86
N HIS A 258 3.65 6.84 7.27
CA HIS A 258 4.93 6.90 6.59
C HIS A 258 5.07 5.78 5.54
N PRO A 259 5.46 6.07 4.28
CA PRO A 259 5.50 5.09 3.20
C PRO A 259 6.38 3.86 3.46
N GLN A 260 7.48 4.06 4.18
CA GLN A 260 8.40 2.98 4.53
C GLN A 260 7.77 1.95 5.49
N ARG A 261 6.75 2.34 6.25
CA ARG A 261 6.00 1.46 7.17
C ARG A 261 4.75 0.84 6.54
N LEU A 262 4.23 1.40 5.44
CA LEU A 262 3.13 0.77 4.69
C LEU A 262 3.47 -0.67 4.28
N LEU A 263 4.75 -0.91 4.00
CA LEU A 263 5.25 -2.20 3.56
C LEU A 263 5.45 -3.20 4.69
N SER A 264 5.60 -2.78 5.95
CA SER A 264 5.65 -3.77 7.04
C SER A 264 4.34 -4.51 7.20
N GLY A 265 3.21 -3.94 6.75
CA GLY A 265 1.93 -4.63 6.63
C GLY A 265 1.86 -5.60 5.45
N LEU A 266 2.46 -5.26 4.30
CA LEU A 266 2.50 -6.13 3.10
C LEU A 266 3.52 -7.27 3.23
N ASN A 267 4.67 -6.99 3.84
CA ASN A 267 5.83 -7.88 3.89
C ASN A 267 5.66 -9.07 4.83
N GLN A 268 4.68 -9.10 5.74
CA GLN A 268 4.55 -10.27 6.62
C GLN A 268 4.16 -11.56 5.86
N LEU A 269 3.56 -11.45 4.66
CA LEU A 269 3.16 -12.61 3.87
C LEU A 269 4.17 -12.95 2.76
N SER A 270 4.57 -11.98 1.95
CA SER A 270 5.55 -12.21 0.87
C SER A 270 6.95 -12.57 1.39
N PHE A 271 7.38 -11.98 2.50
CA PHE A 271 8.66 -12.34 3.13
C PHE A 271 8.66 -13.76 3.70
N VAL A 272 7.53 -14.21 4.25
CA VAL A 272 7.39 -15.58 4.74
C VAL A 272 7.49 -16.55 3.57
N GLU A 273 6.79 -16.28 2.46
CA GLU A 273 6.85 -17.09 1.23
C GLU A 273 8.25 -17.12 0.60
N ASP A 274 8.93 -15.98 0.49
CA ASP A 274 10.30 -15.90 -0.03
C ASP A 274 11.32 -16.60 0.88
N CYS A 275 11.14 -16.49 2.20
CA CYS A 275 11.96 -17.23 3.17
C CYS A 275 11.74 -18.74 3.04
N ILE A 276 10.50 -19.19 2.86
CA ILE A 276 10.16 -20.60 2.65
C ILE A 276 10.82 -21.12 1.37
N LYS A 277 10.72 -20.38 0.25
CA LYS A 277 11.31 -20.78 -1.01
C LYS A 277 12.84 -20.85 -0.96
N THR A 278 13.47 -19.81 -0.40
CA THR A 278 14.93 -19.79 -0.17
C THR A 278 15.37 -20.94 0.74
N PHE A 279 14.52 -21.28 1.71
CA PHE A 279 14.76 -22.40 2.61
C PHE A 279 14.73 -23.75 1.87
N GLU A 280 13.69 -24.00 1.06
CA GLU A 280 13.56 -25.21 0.24
C GLU A 280 14.76 -25.40 -0.69
N GLU A 281 15.18 -24.34 -1.39
CA GLU A 281 16.34 -24.39 -2.29
C GLU A 281 17.63 -24.77 -1.57
N LYS A 282 17.90 -24.17 -0.40
CA LYS A 282 19.10 -24.47 0.39
C LYS A 282 19.07 -25.86 1.01
N LEU A 283 17.89 -26.33 1.41
CA LEU A 283 17.69 -27.68 1.91
C LEU A 283 17.99 -28.72 0.83
N ASP A 284 17.52 -28.47 -0.39
CA ASP A 284 17.71 -29.36 -1.54
C ASP A 284 19.17 -29.44 -1.98
N VAL A 285 19.91 -28.33 -1.95
CA VAL A 285 21.36 -28.34 -2.19
C VAL A 285 22.06 -29.20 -1.12
N LYS A 286 21.71 -29.02 0.15
CA LYS A 286 22.37 -29.75 1.26
C LYS A 286 22.03 -31.24 1.29
N LEU A 287 20.81 -31.61 0.90
CA LEU A 287 20.37 -33.00 0.73
C LEU A 287 21.15 -33.73 -0.37
N LYS A 288 21.50 -33.04 -1.46
CA LYS A 288 22.32 -33.61 -2.55
C LYS A 288 23.78 -33.87 -2.15
N GLU A 289 24.28 -33.20 -1.11
CA GLU A 289 25.68 -33.28 -0.68
C GLU A 289 25.98 -34.43 0.31
N ASN A 290 24.99 -35.16 0.84
CA ASN A 290 25.18 -36.06 1.99
C ASN A 290 24.63 -37.49 1.82
N THR A 291 25.19 -38.41 2.61
CA THR A 291 24.94 -39.87 2.55
C THR A 291 23.58 -40.30 3.12
N SER A 292 23.18 -41.51 2.73
CA SER A 292 21.83 -42.10 2.80
C SER A 292 21.12 -42.12 4.16
N SER A 293 21.82 -42.06 5.29
CA SER A 293 21.20 -42.09 6.63
C SER A 293 20.65 -40.72 7.06
N CYS A 294 21.35 -39.62 6.74
CA CYS A 294 20.88 -38.26 7.04
C CYS A 294 19.72 -37.83 6.15
N ASN A 295 19.62 -38.39 4.95
CA ASN A 295 18.57 -38.05 4.00
C ASN A 295 17.18 -38.36 4.57
N PHE A 296 17.01 -39.42 5.36
CA PHE A 296 15.73 -39.72 5.99
C PHE A 296 15.30 -38.64 6.99
N LEU A 297 16.19 -38.22 7.90
CA LEU A 297 15.89 -37.17 8.89
C LEU A 297 15.61 -35.82 8.22
N MET A 298 16.35 -35.50 7.16
CA MET A 298 16.18 -34.26 6.42
C MET A 298 14.92 -34.26 5.56
N HIS A 299 14.52 -35.40 4.98
CA HIS A 299 13.22 -35.56 4.35
C HIS A 299 12.07 -35.46 5.37
N ASP A 300 12.22 -36.00 6.58
CA ASP A 300 11.22 -35.83 7.64
C ASP A 300 11.10 -34.36 8.07
N LEU A 301 12.23 -33.66 8.21
CA LEU A 301 12.25 -32.22 8.48
C LEU A 301 11.52 -31.44 7.39
N ARG A 302 11.86 -31.69 6.12
CA ARG A 302 11.22 -31.07 4.95
C ARG A 302 9.71 -31.24 5.02
N ARG A 303 9.24 -32.48 5.13
CA ARG A 303 7.82 -32.81 5.19
C ARG A 303 7.10 -32.08 6.33
N ARG A 304 7.73 -31.96 7.51
CA ARG A 304 7.14 -31.26 8.65
C ARG A 304 7.03 -29.75 8.40
N LEU A 305 8.07 -29.14 7.83
CA LEU A 305 8.06 -27.72 7.52
C LEU A 305 7.06 -27.41 6.41
N GLU A 306 7.00 -28.20 5.35
CA GLU A 306 5.97 -28.10 4.30
C GLU A 306 4.56 -28.20 4.89
N GLN A 307 4.33 -29.07 5.87
CA GLN A 307 3.04 -29.18 6.54
C GLN A 307 2.68 -27.91 7.34
N GLU A 308 3.63 -27.32 8.08
CA GLU A 308 3.36 -26.06 8.80
C GLU A 308 3.12 -24.90 7.82
N VAL A 309 3.88 -24.85 6.72
CA VAL A 309 3.70 -23.85 5.66
C VAL A 309 2.32 -23.99 5.03
N ASN A 310 1.94 -25.19 4.62
CA ASN A 310 0.63 -25.45 4.03
C ASN A 310 -0.49 -25.10 5.01
N ARG A 311 -0.36 -25.43 6.31
CA ARG A 311 -1.33 -25.00 7.31
C ARG A 311 -1.43 -23.48 7.38
N TYR A 312 -0.31 -22.77 7.39
CA TYR A 312 -0.29 -21.32 7.47
C TYR A 312 -0.88 -20.65 6.21
N ILE A 313 -0.54 -21.14 5.03
CA ILE A 313 -1.06 -20.64 3.74
C ILE A 313 -2.58 -20.85 3.62
N GLN A 314 -3.11 -21.94 4.17
CA GLN A 314 -4.54 -22.25 4.14
C GLN A 314 -5.37 -21.47 5.16
N LEU A 315 -4.74 -20.68 6.05
CA LEU A 315 -5.48 -19.81 6.95
C LEU A 315 -6.14 -18.65 6.18
N PRO A 316 -7.31 -18.17 6.60
CA PRO A 316 -7.87 -16.91 6.12
C PRO A 316 -6.87 -15.75 6.31
N ASN A 317 -6.83 -14.76 5.41
CA ASN A 317 -5.90 -13.62 5.48
C ASN A 317 -5.90 -12.93 6.85
N LYS A 318 -7.10 -12.68 7.40
CA LYS A 318 -7.29 -12.13 8.76
C LYS A 318 -6.55 -12.91 9.85
N ASP A 319 -6.45 -14.23 9.71
CA ASP A 319 -5.84 -15.11 10.70
C ASP A 319 -4.33 -15.24 10.48
N LYS A 320 -3.84 -15.11 9.23
CA LYS A 320 -2.40 -15.01 8.92
C LYS A 320 -1.78 -13.74 9.49
N MET A 321 -2.50 -12.63 9.47
CA MET A 321 -2.02 -11.34 10.00
C MET A 321 -2.09 -11.24 11.52
N ASN A 322 -2.66 -12.24 12.21
CA ASN A 322 -2.65 -12.29 13.66
C ASN A 322 -1.25 -12.66 14.16
N LEU A 323 -0.65 -11.77 14.96
CA LEU A 323 0.69 -11.96 15.54
C LEU A 323 0.83 -13.31 16.26
N SER A 324 -0.21 -13.75 16.98
CA SER A 324 -0.21 -15.04 17.70
C SER A 324 -0.25 -16.25 16.78
N THR A 325 -0.75 -16.11 15.54
CA THR A 325 -0.71 -17.14 14.51
C THR A 325 0.69 -17.25 13.93
N ALA A 326 1.31 -16.12 13.58
CA ALA A 326 2.68 -16.08 13.08
C ALA A 326 3.69 -16.63 14.11
N GLU A 327 3.56 -16.23 15.38
CA GLU A 327 4.38 -16.76 16.48
C GLU A 327 4.20 -18.28 16.66
N ARG A 328 2.99 -18.79 16.47
CA ARG A 328 2.70 -20.23 16.56
C ARG A 328 3.31 -21.01 15.41
N PHE A 329 3.18 -20.52 14.18
CA PHE A 329 3.84 -21.08 13.00
C PHE A 329 5.36 -21.16 13.23
N GLN A 330 5.97 -20.06 13.67
CA GLN A 330 7.39 -19.99 14.01
C GLN A 330 7.76 -21.02 15.08
N LYS A 331 7.04 -21.05 16.20
CA LYS A 331 7.29 -21.97 17.31
C LYS A 331 7.26 -23.42 16.84
N ASN A 332 6.31 -23.77 15.97
CA ASN A 332 6.22 -25.11 15.38
C ASN A 332 7.42 -25.41 14.49
N CYS A 333 7.78 -24.50 13.58
CA CYS A 333 8.94 -24.67 12.71
C CYS A 333 10.22 -24.85 13.53
N VAL A 334 10.52 -23.96 14.48
CA VAL A 334 11.69 -24.07 15.38
C VAL A 334 11.68 -25.38 16.16
N SER A 335 10.52 -25.83 16.63
CA SER A 335 10.39 -27.12 17.33
C SER A 335 10.77 -28.31 16.44
N HIS A 336 10.33 -28.32 15.17
CA HIS A 336 10.71 -29.36 14.22
C HIS A 336 12.22 -29.37 13.95
N ILE A 337 12.83 -28.18 13.84
CA ILE A 337 14.28 -28.03 13.65
C ILE A 337 15.06 -28.57 14.83
N GLN A 338 14.70 -28.16 16.05
CA GLN A 338 15.38 -28.60 17.28
C GLN A 338 15.26 -30.11 17.48
N LYS A 339 14.12 -30.71 17.10
CA LYS A 339 13.92 -32.15 17.16
C LYS A 339 14.90 -32.90 16.25
N ILE A 340 15.10 -32.39 15.03
CA ILE A 340 16.01 -32.97 14.05
C ILE A 340 17.47 -32.69 14.42
N GLU A 341 17.78 -31.50 14.96
CA GLU A 341 19.12 -31.16 15.48
C GLU A 341 19.55 -32.13 16.59
N LYS A 342 18.66 -32.44 17.54
CA LYS A 342 18.93 -33.45 18.59
C LYS A 342 19.18 -34.84 18.04
N GLN A 343 18.52 -35.21 16.95
CA GLN A 343 18.72 -36.51 16.29
C GLN A 343 20.00 -36.54 15.45
N LEU A 344 20.51 -35.37 15.04
CA LEU A 344 21.74 -35.19 14.29
C LEU A 344 22.94 -34.82 15.16
N ASP A 345 22.80 -34.79 16.49
CA ASP A 345 23.86 -34.34 17.42
C ASP A 345 25.14 -35.21 17.37
N THR A 346 25.08 -36.36 16.68
CA THR A 346 26.24 -37.20 16.35
C THR A 346 26.99 -36.76 15.08
N GLN A 347 26.52 -35.74 14.35
CA GLN A 347 27.09 -35.26 13.09
C GLN A 347 27.32 -33.74 13.08
N ASN A 348 28.58 -33.35 13.30
CA ASN A 348 29.00 -31.94 13.41
C ASN A 348 28.75 -31.09 12.14
N SER A 349 28.54 -31.68 10.96
CA SER A 349 28.40 -30.96 9.69
C SER A 349 27.03 -30.27 9.51
N TRP A 350 25.99 -30.72 10.21
CA TRP A 350 24.62 -30.21 10.05
C TRP A 350 24.22 -29.14 11.07
N LYS A 351 24.87 -29.14 12.23
CA LYS A 351 24.56 -28.23 13.35
C LYS A 351 24.60 -26.75 12.97
N PRO A 352 25.60 -26.25 12.20
CA PRO A 352 25.62 -24.86 11.79
C PRO A 352 24.45 -24.50 10.85
N PHE A 353 24.07 -25.41 9.96
CA PHE A 353 22.96 -25.21 9.03
C PHE A 353 21.63 -25.08 9.78
N LEU A 354 21.32 -26.01 10.69
CA LEU A 354 20.07 -26.01 11.45
C LEU A 354 19.95 -24.79 12.39
N LYS A 355 21.06 -24.36 13.00
CA LYS A 355 21.09 -23.14 13.82
C LYS A 355 20.83 -21.89 12.99
N ASN A 356 21.42 -21.79 11.80
CA ASN A 356 21.18 -20.66 10.90
C ASN A 356 19.74 -20.64 10.38
N MET A 357 19.15 -21.82 10.18
CA MET A 357 17.76 -22.00 9.77
C MET A 357 16.78 -21.59 10.87
N ALA A 358 17.02 -21.99 12.12
CA ALA A 358 16.25 -21.51 13.27
C ALA A 358 16.38 -19.99 13.42
N LEU A 359 17.59 -19.43 13.28
CA LEU A 359 17.82 -18.00 13.36
C LEU A 359 17.05 -17.23 12.27
N MET A 360 17.06 -17.70 11.02
CA MET A 360 16.29 -17.11 9.92
C MET A 360 14.79 -17.04 10.27
N LEU A 361 14.23 -18.12 10.83
CA LEU A 361 12.83 -18.14 11.28
C LEU A 361 12.55 -17.20 12.47
N PHE A 362 13.55 -16.94 13.33
CA PHE A 362 13.44 -15.94 14.39
C PHE A 362 13.51 -14.49 13.87
N VAL A 363 14.23 -14.26 12.78
CA VAL A 363 14.27 -12.93 12.16
C VAL A 363 12.91 -12.57 11.57
N ILE A 364 12.19 -13.54 11.00
CA ILE A 364 10.83 -13.38 10.42
C ILE A 364 9.81 -12.80 11.41
N SER A 365 9.95 -13.05 12.71
CA SER A 365 8.95 -12.64 13.72
C SER A 365 9.25 -11.32 14.44
N ALA A 366 10.36 -10.66 14.13
CA ALA A 366 10.73 -9.39 14.75
C ALA A 366 10.64 -8.26 13.69
N PRO A 367 9.54 -7.47 13.67
CA PRO A 367 9.27 -6.50 12.60
C PRO A 367 10.45 -5.55 12.30
N CYS A 368 11.19 -5.14 13.34
CA CYS A 368 12.35 -4.26 13.23
C CYS A 368 13.63 -4.99 12.77
N ALA A 369 13.75 -6.29 13.03
CA ALA A 369 14.91 -7.11 12.66
C ALA A 369 14.82 -7.59 11.21
N VAL A 370 13.62 -7.87 10.70
CA VAL A 370 13.36 -8.26 9.29
C VAL A 370 13.96 -7.27 8.30
N TYR A 371 13.79 -5.96 8.54
CA TYR A 371 14.25 -4.92 7.62
C TYR A 371 15.79 -4.77 7.60
N SER A 372 16.42 -4.80 8.78
CA SER A 372 17.88 -4.63 8.95
C SER A 372 18.67 -5.91 8.62
N LEU A 373 18.12 -7.09 8.91
CA LEU A 373 18.76 -8.38 8.65
C LEU A 373 18.44 -8.91 7.26
N GLY A 374 17.25 -8.65 6.71
CA GLY A 374 16.87 -9.02 5.35
C GLY A 374 17.78 -8.36 4.31
N THR A 375 17.97 -7.04 4.39
CA THR A 375 18.89 -6.31 3.50
C THR A 375 20.33 -6.83 3.58
N ARG A 376 20.80 -7.23 4.76
CA ARG A 376 22.16 -7.81 4.95
C ARG A 376 22.28 -9.28 4.52
N ALA A 377 21.20 -10.06 4.63
CA ALA A 377 21.14 -11.44 4.18
C ALA A 377 21.16 -11.55 2.64
N PHE A 378 20.48 -10.63 1.95
CA PHE A 378 20.44 -10.58 0.48
C PHE A 378 21.73 -10.00 -0.15
N GLN A 379 22.50 -9.18 0.58
CA GLN A 379 23.77 -8.61 0.12
C GLN A 379 25.00 -9.52 0.37
N GLY A 380 24.80 -10.74 0.86
CA GLY A 380 25.90 -11.71 1.06
C GLY A 380 26.93 -11.31 2.13
N HIS A 381 26.61 -10.36 3.01
CA HIS A 381 27.55 -9.85 4.03
C HIS A 381 27.61 -10.69 5.32
N TYR A 382 27.04 -11.89 5.31
CA TYR A 382 27.32 -12.87 6.35
C TYR A 382 28.52 -13.72 5.90
N ALA A 383 29.67 -13.45 6.51
CA ALA A 383 30.91 -14.27 6.47
C ALA A 383 30.72 -15.73 6.95
N PHE A 384 29.48 -16.17 7.21
CA PHE A 384 29.14 -17.40 7.92
C PHE A 384 28.94 -18.61 6.99
N PHE A 385 28.91 -18.42 5.67
CA PHE A 385 28.72 -19.50 4.69
C PHE A 385 29.95 -19.77 3.82
N HIS A 386 31.06 -19.06 4.03
CA HIS A 386 32.35 -19.44 3.44
C HIS A 386 33.19 -20.18 4.47
N LYS A 387 33.75 -21.33 4.05
CA LYS A 387 34.86 -21.95 4.78
C LYS A 387 35.96 -20.87 4.91
N PRO A 388 36.54 -20.64 6.09
CA PRO A 388 37.71 -19.79 6.18
C PRO A 388 38.82 -20.46 5.36
N THR A 389 39.21 -19.82 4.26
CA THR A 389 40.46 -20.15 3.58
C THR A 389 41.60 -19.51 4.35
N SER A 390 42.30 -20.35 5.11
CA SER A 390 43.56 -20.10 5.85
C SER A 390 43.50 -19.23 7.12
N ASP A 391 44.35 -19.58 8.08
CA ASP A 391 44.47 -19.00 9.43
C ASP A 391 44.85 -17.50 9.46
N ALA A 392 45.19 -16.90 8.31
CA ALA A 392 45.57 -15.50 8.20
C ALA A 392 44.41 -14.53 8.55
N THR A 393 43.16 -14.88 8.22
CA THR A 393 42.00 -13.99 8.42
C THR A 393 41.61 -13.84 9.89
N LEU A 394 41.92 -14.84 10.74
CA LEU A 394 41.56 -14.82 12.16
C LEU A 394 42.50 -13.92 12.99
N LEU A 395 43.75 -13.74 12.53
CA LEU A 395 44.73 -12.85 13.15
C LEU A 395 44.42 -11.38 12.86
N GLU A 396 43.98 -11.09 11.64
CA GLU A 396 43.59 -9.75 11.18
C GLU A 396 42.35 -9.22 11.91
N ILE A 397 41.37 -10.08 12.16
CA ILE A 397 40.16 -9.74 12.93
C ILE A 397 40.51 -9.47 14.41
N LYS A 398 41.42 -10.25 15.00
CA LYS A 398 41.86 -10.03 16.39
C LYS A 398 42.64 -8.73 16.58
N GLN A 399 43.43 -8.32 15.57
CA GLN A 399 44.20 -7.08 15.63
C GLN A 399 43.34 -5.83 15.46
N ASN A 400 42.25 -5.91 14.70
CA ASN A 400 41.34 -4.77 14.48
C ASN A 400 40.34 -4.53 15.63
N ILE A 401 40.05 -5.53 16.45
CA ILE A 401 39.16 -5.39 17.62
C ILE A 401 39.90 -4.82 18.85
N ALA A 402 41.24 -4.87 18.88
CA ALA A 402 42.03 -4.49 20.05
C ALA A 402 42.50 -3.02 20.10
N LYS A 403 42.09 -2.14 19.17
CA LYS A 403 42.45 -0.71 19.23
C LYS A 403 41.45 0.07 20.10
N PRO A 404 41.86 0.70 21.21
CA PRO A 404 40.98 1.56 21.99
C PRO A 404 40.70 2.86 21.24
N ILE A 405 39.44 3.29 21.22
CA ILE A 405 39.02 4.62 20.77
C ILE A 405 39.47 5.61 21.85
N ALA A 406 40.54 6.35 21.59
CA ALA A 406 40.95 7.50 22.39
C ALA A 406 40.64 8.79 21.61
N ASN A 407 39.76 9.59 22.20
CA ASN A 407 39.60 11.05 22.14
C ASN A 407 39.71 11.77 20.78
N GLN A 408 38.60 12.37 20.35
CA GLN A 408 38.61 13.71 19.72
C GLN A 408 37.42 14.54 20.21
N THR A 409 37.67 15.35 21.23
CA THR A 409 37.09 16.70 21.38
C THR A 409 38.05 17.68 20.70
N VAL A 410 37.57 18.42 19.71
CA VAL A 410 37.54 19.90 19.59
C VAL A 410 36.47 20.23 18.55
#